data_AF-A0A3F2Z379-F1
#
_entry.id   AF-A0A3F2Z379-F1
#
_cell.length_a   1.000
_cell.length_b   1.000
_cell.length_c   1.000
_cell.angle_alpha   90.00
_cell.angle_beta   90.00
_cell.angle_gamma   90.00
#
_symmetry.space_group_name_H-M   'P 1'
#
loop_
_entity.id
_entity.type
_entity.pdbx_description
1 polymer ?
#
loop_
_entity_poly.entity_id
_entity_poly.type
_entity_poly.pdbx_seq_one_letter_code
_entity_poly.pdbx_strand_id
1 'polypeptide(L)'
;MEVALNLLTTYIFAIGCVVIIFIFFYPRSISRETLQNYVKTCVIEENISTKDLKLFMAWDLANVSNEGKCFFSCFHEKIGLTINGVLQKKIAFGHLKRIFDRETADILLGECINLMGKNKCETAYQFEKCLFKIEYNRLAK
;
A
#
# COMPACT_ATOMS: atom_id res chain seq x y z
N MET A 1 18.37 -5.70 -48.09
CA MET A 1 17.04 -5.87 -47.44
C MET A 1 17.16 -6.59 -46.09
N GLU A 2 18.07 -7.55 -45.94
CA GLU A 2 18.29 -8.32 -44.70
C GLU A 2 18.83 -7.50 -43.51
N VAL A 3 19.68 -6.50 -43.77
CA VAL A 3 20.29 -5.66 -42.72
C VAL A 3 19.23 -4.84 -41.95
N ALA A 4 18.21 -4.32 -42.63
CA ALA A 4 17.15 -3.53 -42.02
C ALA A 4 16.20 -4.37 -41.15
N LEU A 5 15.95 -5.64 -41.53
CA LEU A 5 15.10 -6.57 -40.78
C LEU A 5 15.78 -7.04 -39.49
N ASN A 6 17.09 -7.27 -39.53
CA ASN A 6 17.90 -7.62 -38.36
C ASN A 6 18.07 -6.44 -37.38
N LEU A 7 18.15 -5.21 -37.90
CA LEU A 7 18.12 -3.99 -37.09
C LEU A 7 16.77 -3.79 -36.40
N LEU A 8 15.65 -4.00 -37.11
CA LEU A 8 14.29 -3.90 -36.56
C LEU A 8 14.02 -4.94 -35.47
N THR A 9 14.40 -6.19 -35.70
CA THR A 9 14.24 -7.26 -34.71
C THR A 9 15.10 -7.02 -33.46
N THR A 10 16.37 -6.64 -33.64
CA THR A 10 17.26 -6.28 -32.50
C THR A 10 16.70 -5.10 -31.68
N TYR A 11 16.12 -4.09 -32.34
CA TYR A 11 15.50 -2.93 -31.70
C TYR A 11 14.24 -3.29 -30.90
N ILE A 12 13.38 -4.17 -31.42
CA ILE A 12 12.18 -4.65 -30.73
C ILE A 12 12.54 -5.45 -29.47
N PHE A 13 13.55 -6.33 -29.54
CA PHE A 13 14.02 -7.05 -28.35
C PHE A 13 14.68 -6.13 -27.32
N ALA A 14 15.46 -5.14 -27.76
CA ALA A 14 16.07 -4.14 -26.86
C ALA A 14 15.00 -3.30 -26.13
N ILE A 15 13.97 -2.82 -26.83
CA ILE A 15 12.84 -2.09 -26.22
C ILE A 15 12.03 -3.00 -25.29
N GLY A 16 11.76 -4.23 -25.73
CA GLY A 16 11.06 -5.22 -24.93
C GLY A 16 11.76 -5.48 -23.60
N CYS A 17 13.08 -5.68 -23.62
CA CYS A 17 13.87 -5.87 -22.41
C CYS A 17 13.90 -4.63 -21.51
N VAL A 18 14.01 -3.41 -22.05
CA VAL A 18 14.02 -2.17 -21.24
C VAL A 18 12.65 -1.93 -20.58
N VAL A 19 11.55 -2.13 -21.30
CA VAL A 19 10.18 -1.98 -20.76
C VAL A 19 9.88 -3.05 -19.70
N ILE A 20 10.30 -4.29 -19.91
CA ILE A 20 10.14 -5.37 -18.93
C ILE A 20 11.01 -5.12 -17.69
N ILE A 21 12.24 -4.62 -17.85
CA ILE A 21 13.09 -4.21 -16.72
C ILE A 21 12.43 -3.03 -15.98
N PHE A 22 11.86 -2.03 -16.65
CA PHE A 22 11.14 -0.94 -15.96
C PHE A 22 9.90 -1.42 -15.20
N ILE A 23 9.16 -2.39 -15.74
CA ILE A 23 7.91 -2.91 -15.16
C ILE A 23 8.18 -3.88 -13.98
N PHE A 24 9.27 -4.64 -14.01
CA PHE A 24 9.62 -5.61 -12.95
C PHE A 24 10.67 -5.10 -11.95
N PHE A 25 11.61 -4.21 -12.34
CA PHE A 25 12.70 -3.69 -11.49
C PHE A 25 12.46 -2.29 -10.91
N TYR A 26 11.40 -1.56 -11.27
CA TYR A 26 10.98 -0.37 -10.51
C TYR A 26 9.73 -0.67 -9.68
N PRO A 27 9.86 -1.35 -8.51
CA PRO A 27 9.04 -0.90 -7.40
C PRO A 27 9.47 0.56 -7.20
N ARG A 28 8.58 1.53 -7.46
CA ARG A 28 8.90 2.91 -7.10
C ARG A 28 9.19 2.86 -5.60
N SER A 29 10.46 2.98 -5.20
CA SER A 29 10.82 3.17 -3.81
C SER A 29 10.17 4.48 -3.44
N ILE A 30 8.95 4.41 -2.92
CA ILE A 30 8.17 5.58 -2.55
C ILE A 30 9.05 6.39 -1.61
N SER A 31 9.46 7.59 -2.06
CA SER A 31 10.32 8.45 -1.26
C SER A 31 9.53 8.93 -0.05
N ARG A 32 10.23 9.29 1.04
CA ARG A 32 9.60 9.85 2.23
C ARG A 32 8.75 11.08 1.90
N GLU A 33 9.23 11.93 1.00
CA GLU A 33 8.50 13.09 0.48
C GLU A 33 7.23 12.69 -0.25
N THR A 34 7.30 11.65 -1.11
CA THR A 34 6.13 11.13 -1.83
C THR A 34 5.10 10.57 -0.85
N LEU A 35 5.54 9.84 0.19
CA LEU A 35 4.67 9.33 1.24
C LEU A 35 3.98 10.48 2.00
N GLN A 36 4.73 11.51 2.38
CA GLN A 36 4.18 12.71 3.03
C GLN A 36 3.17 13.43 2.15
N ASN A 37 3.43 13.52 0.84
CA ASN A 37 2.51 14.12 -0.11
C ASN A 37 1.22 13.30 -0.22
N TYR A 38 1.30 11.96 -0.29
CA TYR A 38 0.11 11.11 -0.28
C TYR A 38 -0.70 11.24 1.01
N VAL A 39 -0.06 11.31 2.18
CA VAL A 39 -0.75 11.56 3.45
C VAL A 39 -1.47 12.90 3.40
N LYS A 40 -0.79 13.99 3.00
CA LYS A 40 -1.40 15.32 2.89
C LYS A 40 -2.59 15.33 1.92
N THR A 41 -2.42 14.71 0.75
CA THR A 41 -3.48 14.58 -0.24
C THR A 41 -4.68 13.86 0.32
N CYS A 42 -4.50 12.70 0.97
CA CYS A 42 -5.63 11.94 1.51
C CYS A 42 -6.30 12.61 2.72
N VAL A 43 -5.55 13.38 3.53
CA VAL A 43 -6.15 14.20 4.59
C VAL A 43 -7.11 15.24 4.01
N ILE A 44 -6.74 15.85 2.88
CA ILE A 44 -7.55 16.86 2.19
C ILE A 44 -8.71 16.21 1.44
N GLU A 45 -8.45 15.18 0.62
CA GLU A 45 -9.45 14.50 -0.23
C GLU A 45 -10.58 13.90 0.62
N GLU A 46 -10.25 13.28 1.75
CA GLU A 46 -11.23 12.62 2.62
C GLU A 46 -11.76 13.52 3.74
N ASN A 47 -11.36 14.81 3.77
CA ASN A 47 -11.80 15.80 4.75
C ASN A 47 -11.61 15.35 6.21
N ILE A 48 -10.40 14.90 6.55
CA ILE A 48 -10.11 14.30 7.86
C ILE A 48 -10.20 15.31 8.98
N SER A 49 -10.96 14.95 10.02
CA SER A 49 -11.13 15.79 11.19
C SER A 49 -9.86 15.86 12.05
N THR A 50 -9.69 16.95 12.79
CA THR A 50 -8.61 17.06 13.79
C THR A 50 -8.72 16.01 14.89
N LYS A 51 -9.93 15.49 15.15
CA LYS A 51 -10.16 14.39 16.08
C LYS A 51 -9.55 13.09 15.57
N ASP A 52 -9.81 12.73 14.31
CA ASP A 52 -9.24 11.52 13.71
C ASP A 52 -7.72 11.60 13.59
N LEU A 53 -7.17 12.76 13.27
CA LEU A 53 -5.71 12.96 13.29
C LEU A 53 -5.11 12.68 14.67
N LYS A 54 -5.75 13.13 15.75
CA LYS A 54 -5.30 12.85 17.13
C LYS A 54 -5.39 11.35 17.45
N LEU A 55 -6.45 10.69 17.01
CA LEU A 55 -6.62 9.24 17.17
C LEU A 55 -5.50 8.47 16.46
N PHE A 56 -5.14 8.86 15.22
CA PHE A 56 -4.02 8.25 14.49
C PHE A 56 -2.68 8.46 15.19
N MET A 57 -2.42 9.66 15.73
CA MET A 57 -1.19 9.94 16.49
C MET A 57 -1.11 9.14 17.79
N ALA A 58 -2.24 8.79 18.39
CA ALA A 58 -2.32 7.97 19.59
C ALA A 58 -2.41 6.45 19.30
N TRP A 59 -2.35 6.03 18.03
CA TRP A 59 -2.63 4.65 17.61
C TRP A 59 -3.97 4.09 18.12
N ASP A 60 -4.96 4.95 18.34
CA ASP A 60 -6.33 4.53 18.71
C ASP A 60 -7.23 4.49 17.48
N LEU A 61 -7.54 3.27 17.03
CA LEU A 61 -8.45 3.06 15.90
C LEU A 61 -9.88 2.72 16.31
N ALA A 62 -10.24 2.74 17.60
CA ALA A 62 -11.55 2.28 18.06
C ALA A 62 -12.70 3.20 17.62
N ASN A 63 -12.47 4.52 17.60
CA ASN A 63 -13.51 5.54 17.44
C ASN A 63 -13.28 6.46 16.23
N VAL A 64 -12.61 5.94 15.21
CA VAL A 64 -12.32 6.65 13.95
C VAL A 64 -13.61 6.83 13.16
N SER A 65 -13.81 8.05 12.64
CA SER A 65 -14.95 8.42 11.79
C SER A 65 -14.96 7.67 10.44
N ASN A 66 -16.01 7.85 9.63
CA ASN A 66 -16.04 7.25 8.29
C ASN A 66 -14.97 7.88 7.38
N GLU A 67 -14.76 9.18 7.49
CA GLU A 67 -13.72 9.95 6.80
C GLU A 67 -12.34 9.39 7.18
N GLY A 68 -12.10 9.19 8.48
CA GLY A 68 -10.88 8.56 8.99
C GLY A 68 -10.62 7.16 8.42
N LYS A 69 -11.66 6.36 8.24
CA LYS A 69 -11.54 5.06 7.57
C LYS A 69 -11.22 5.20 6.08
N CYS A 70 -11.85 6.17 5.42
CA CYS A 70 -11.60 6.43 4.00
C CYS A 70 -10.19 6.98 3.74
N PHE A 71 -9.57 7.67 4.69
CA PHE A 71 -8.15 8.03 4.61
C PHE A 71 -7.25 6.81 4.36
N PHE A 72 -7.47 5.69 5.07
CA PHE A 72 -6.70 4.47 4.83
C PHE A 72 -6.91 3.94 3.42
N SER A 73 -8.15 3.94 2.92
CA SER A 73 -8.45 3.52 1.55
C SER A 73 -7.76 4.42 0.51
N CYS A 74 -7.84 5.75 0.67
CA CYS A 74 -7.15 6.69 -0.20
C CYS A 74 -5.64 6.41 -0.20
N PHE A 75 -5.06 6.29 0.99
CA PHE A 75 -3.62 6.11 1.13
C PHE A 75 -3.16 4.77 0.51
N HIS A 76 -3.91 3.69 0.74
CA HIS A 76 -3.65 2.38 0.14
C HIS A 76 -3.70 2.41 -1.38
N GLU A 77 -4.64 3.15 -1.97
CA GLU A 77 -4.71 3.35 -3.42
C GLU A 77 -3.48 4.12 -3.94
N LYS A 78 -3.08 5.23 -3.30
CA LYS A 78 -1.91 6.03 -3.76
C LYS A 78 -0.60 5.24 -3.71
N ILE A 79 -0.43 4.37 -2.71
CA ILE A 79 0.78 3.52 -2.60
C ILE A 79 0.68 2.22 -3.42
N GLY A 80 -0.45 1.99 -4.11
CA GLY A 80 -0.68 0.80 -4.93
C GLY A 80 -0.98 -0.48 -4.12
N LEU A 81 -1.23 -0.36 -2.82
CA LEU A 81 -1.56 -1.49 -1.94
C LEU A 81 -2.94 -2.06 -2.26
N THR A 82 -3.89 -1.21 -2.65
CA THR A 82 -5.22 -1.60 -3.10
C THR A 82 -5.51 -1.11 -4.51
N ILE A 83 -6.22 -1.92 -5.29
CA ILE A 83 -6.79 -1.52 -6.58
C ILE A 83 -8.30 -1.71 -6.47
N ASN A 84 -9.07 -0.62 -6.60
CA ASN A 84 -10.53 -0.63 -6.42
C ASN A 84 -10.98 -1.25 -5.09
N GLY A 85 -10.25 -0.98 -4.00
CA GLY A 85 -10.54 -1.55 -2.67
C GLY A 85 -10.10 -3.00 -2.46
N VAL A 86 -9.46 -3.64 -3.45
CA VAL A 86 -8.93 -5.01 -3.33
C VAL A 86 -7.43 -4.97 -3.04
N LEU A 87 -7.05 -5.57 -1.89
CA LEU A 87 -5.66 -5.67 -1.45
C LEU A 87 -4.81 -6.53 -2.38
N GLN A 88 -3.67 -5.98 -2.81
CA GLN A 88 -2.72 -6.64 -3.69
C GLN A 88 -1.68 -7.40 -2.86
N LYS A 89 -1.90 -8.70 -2.63
CA LYS A 89 -1.11 -9.52 -1.67
C LYS A 89 0.41 -9.39 -1.82
N LYS A 90 0.92 -9.43 -3.06
CA LYS A 90 2.36 -9.30 -3.34
C LYS A 90 2.91 -7.93 -2.95
N ILE A 91 2.14 -6.87 -3.22
CA ILE A 91 2.51 -5.49 -2.85
C ILE A 91 2.42 -5.34 -1.34
N ALA A 92 1.33 -5.81 -0.72
CA ALA A 92 1.14 -5.83 0.73
C ALA A 92 2.34 -6.47 1.45
N PHE A 93 2.76 -7.66 1.03
CA PHE A 93 3.93 -8.32 1.59
C PHE A 93 5.22 -7.50 1.43
N GLY A 94 5.41 -6.86 0.27
CA GLY A 94 6.55 -5.96 0.05
C GLY A 94 6.52 -4.69 0.91
N HIS A 95 5.34 -4.16 1.24
CA HIS A 95 5.18 -3.08 2.22
C HIS A 95 5.48 -3.55 3.64
N LEU A 96 4.88 -4.66 4.06
CA LEU A 96 5.06 -5.21 5.40
C LEU A 96 6.52 -5.53 5.69
N LYS A 97 7.25 -6.16 4.74
CA LYS A 97 8.68 -6.47 4.89
C LYS A 97 9.62 -5.25 4.95
N ARG A 98 9.14 -4.06 4.62
CA ARG A 98 9.90 -2.81 4.81
C ARG A 98 9.76 -2.25 6.22
N ILE A 99 8.74 -2.68 6.95
CA ILE A 99 8.38 -2.18 8.28
C ILE A 99 8.72 -3.23 9.35
N PHE A 100 8.41 -4.49 9.07
CA PHE A 100 8.54 -5.61 9.97
C PHE A 100 9.54 -6.66 9.44
N ASP A 101 10.07 -7.50 10.33
CA ASP A 101 10.83 -8.68 9.92
C ASP A 101 9.96 -9.67 9.10
N ARG A 102 10.61 -10.63 8.44
CA ARG A 102 9.93 -11.57 7.53
C ARG A 102 8.83 -12.35 8.25
N GLU A 103 9.12 -12.91 9.43
CA GLU A 103 8.18 -13.75 10.18
C GLU A 103 6.91 -12.96 10.53
N THR A 104 7.09 -11.73 11.01
CA THR A 104 5.99 -10.81 11.31
C THR A 104 5.19 -10.45 10.07
N ALA A 105 5.87 -10.15 8.97
CA ALA A 105 5.22 -9.84 7.71
C ALA A 105 4.38 -11.02 7.19
N ASP A 106 4.85 -12.26 7.37
CA ASP A 106 4.12 -13.47 7.01
C ASP A 106 2.87 -13.66 7.90
N ILE A 107 2.99 -13.47 9.22
CA ILE A 107 1.85 -13.52 10.16
C ILE A 107 0.78 -12.46 9.80
N LEU A 108 1.21 -11.20 9.65
CA LEU A 108 0.32 -10.09 9.30
C LEU A 108 -0.38 -10.32 7.96
N LEU A 109 0.35 -10.85 6.97
CA LEU A 109 -0.26 -11.20 5.69
C LEU A 109 -1.27 -12.35 5.84
N GLY A 110 -0.96 -13.39 6.63
CA GLY A 110 -1.85 -14.52 6.87
C GLY A 110 -3.14 -14.14 7.58
N GLU A 111 -3.05 -13.28 8.61
CA GLU A 111 -4.18 -12.94 9.47
C GLU A 111 -5.01 -11.77 8.95
N CYS A 112 -4.39 -10.75 8.34
CA CYS A 112 -5.08 -9.50 8.03
C CYS A 112 -5.53 -9.36 6.56
N ILE A 113 -4.87 -10.01 5.60
CA ILE A 113 -5.04 -9.69 4.16
C ILE A 113 -6.43 -9.99 3.59
N ASN A 114 -7.17 -10.92 4.20
CA ASN A 114 -8.49 -11.34 3.73
C ASN A 114 -9.63 -10.64 4.48
N LEU A 115 -9.32 -9.71 5.39
CA LEU A 115 -10.34 -8.94 6.10
C LEU A 115 -11.04 -8.01 5.12
N MET A 116 -12.37 -8.06 5.10
CA MET A 116 -13.21 -7.24 4.24
C MET A 116 -14.24 -6.47 5.07
N GLY A 117 -14.51 -5.24 4.65
CA GLY A 117 -15.54 -4.39 5.21
C GLY A 117 -16.76 -4.26 4.30
N LYS A 118 -17.71 -3.42 4.73
CA LYS A 118 -18.92 -3.11 3.95
C LYS A 118 -18.63 -2.33 2.65
N ASN A 119 -17.49 -1.67 2.58
CA ASN A 119 -17.01 -0.87 1.45
C ASN A 119 -15.48 -0.75 1.50
N LYS A 120 -14.87 -0.10 0.51
CA LYS A 120 -13.41 0.06 0.43
C LYS A 120 -12.77 0.73 1.65
N CYS A 121 -13.45 1.73 2.24
CA CYS A 121 -12.98 2.43 3.44
C CYS A 121 -12.97 1.49 4.65
N GLU A 122 -14.04 0.74 4.85
CA GLU A 122 -14.13 -0.23 5.94
C GLU A 122 -13.12 -1.38 5.73
N THR A 123 -12.91 -1.87 4.50
CA THR A 123 -11.89 -2.87 4.20
C THR A 123 -10.49 -2.38 4.56
N ALA A 124 -10.11 -1.17 4.13
CA ALA A 124 -8.82 -0.59 4.45
C ALA A 124 -8.63 -0.38 5.97
N TYR A 125 -9.68 0.08 6.64
CA TYR A 125 -9.70 0.23 8.11
C TYR A 125 -9.53 -1.10 8.85
N GLN A 126 -10.22 -2.17 8.43
CA GLN A 126 -10.10 -3.48 9.08
C GLN A 126 -8.69 -4.06 8.90
N PHE A 127 -8.09 -3.86 7.73
CA PHE A 127 -6.69 -4.24 7.49
C PHE A 127 -5.75 -3.51 8.46
N GLU A 128 -5.83 -2.18 8.53
CA GLU A 128 -4.99 -1.36 9.42
C GLU A 128 -5.21 -1.72 10.90
N LYS A 129 -6.46 -1.82 11.33
CA LYS A 129 -6.81 -2.23 12.71
C LYS A 129 -6.21 -3.59 13.08
N CYS A 130 -6.18 -4.54 12.15
CA CYS A 130 -5.56 -5.84 12.36
C CYS A 130 -4.03 -5.70 12.51
N LEU A 131 -3.37 -4.93 11.64
CA LEU A 131 -1.93 -4.67 11.75
C LEU A 131 -1.57 -4.04 13.10
N PHE A 132 -2.27 -2.98 13.50
CA PHE A 132 -2.03 -2.30 14.78
C PHE A 132 -2.27 -3.22 15.97
N LYS A 133 -3.32 -4.05 15.94
CA LYS A 133 -3.61 -5.00 17.02
C LYS A 133 -2.49 -6.03 17.18
N ILE A 134 -2.00 -6.61 16.09
CA ILE A 134 -0.95 -7.63 16.14
C ILE A 134 0.36 -7.00 16.61
N GLU A 135 0.73 -5.83 16.09
CA GLU A 135 1.95 -5.14 16.51
C GLU A 135 1.88 -4.72 17.99
N TYR A 136 0.76 -4.14 18.44
CA TYR A 136 0.56 -3.79 19.84
C TYR A 136 0.69 -5.02 20.76
N ASN A 137 0.03 -6.12 20.42
CA ASN A 137 0.10 -7.36 21.19
C ASN A 137 1.51 -7.96 21.23
N ARG A 138 2.33 -7.70 20.20
CA ARG A 138 3.73 -8.11 20.16
C ARG A 138 4.62 -7.23 21.04
N LEU A 139 4.42 -5.92 21.01
CA LEU A 139 5.16 -4.96 21.85
C LEU A 139 4.80 -5.06 23.34
N ALA A 140 3.61 -5.55 23.66
CA ALA A 140 3.13 -5.72 25.04
C ALA A 140 3.60 -7.03 25.71
N LYS A 141 4.33 -7.90 24.99
CA LYS A 141 4.95 -9.13 25.51
C LYS A 141 6.42 -8.90 25.81
#